data_AF-A0A534J800-F1
#
_entry.id   AF-A0A534J800-F1
#
_cell.length_a   1.000
_cell.length_b   1.000
_cell.length_c   1.000
_cell.angle_alpha   90.00
_cell.angle_beta   90.00
_cell.angle_gamma   90.00
#
_symmetry.space_group_name_H-M   'P 1'
#
loop_
_entity.id
_entity.type
_entity.pdbx_description
1 polymer ?
#
loop_
_entity_poly.entity_id
_entity_poly.type
_entity_poly.pdbx_seq_one_letter_code
_entity_poly.pdbx_strand_id
1 'polypeptide(L)'
;MGPVSMETSAQEKARPMRVEIRGFEPKDYPRIVEISNLLYAPHRWTEDEARYEDEHFDKKYFFRRWVAEDPASREVVAAGELNHMPWSYHPQKFWMDLQVHPGWQRRGIGQTMYDKLSAELQSQNAIVIRTSAQESKTDSVRWIQRRGFVEKMRN
;
A
#
# COMPACT_ATOMS: atom_id res chain seq x y z
N MET A 1 -18.65 -19.42 -47.96
CA MET A 1 -18.94 -19.50 -46.50
C MET A 1 -17.71 -20.09 -45.84
N GLY A 2 -16.84 -19.24 -45.29
CA GLY A 2 -15.64 -19.69 -44.55
C GLY A 2 -15.99 -20.02 -43.11
N PRO A 3 -15.31 -20.97 -42.46
CA PRO A 3 -15.51 -21.22 -41.04
C PRO A 3 -14.87 -20.08 -40.23
N VAL A 4 -15.66 -19.45 -39.36
CA VAL A 4 -15.16 -18.52 -38.33
C VAL A 4 -14.63 -19.37 -37.18
N SER A 5 -13.31 -19.40 -37.04
CA SER A 5 -12.63 -19.93 -35.86
C SER A 5 -13.01 -19.08 -34.65
N MET A 6 -13.84 -19.63 -33.77
CA MET A 6 -14.01 -19.10 -32.42
C MET A 6 -12.80 -19.54 -31.60
N GLU A 7 -11.78 -18.70 -31.55
CA GLU A 7 -10.69 -18.86 -30.58
C GLU A 7 -11.28 -18.71 -29.18
N THR A 8 -11.42 -19.85 -28.53
CA THR A 8 -11.68 -19.95 -27.10
C THR A 8 -10.44 -19.40 -26.40
N SER A 9 -10.53 -18.16 -25.89
CA SER A 9 -9.52 -17.61 -24.98
C SER A 9 -9.56 -18.41 -23.69
N ALA A 10 -8.72 -19.44 -23.65
CA ALA A 10 -8.54 -20.29 -22.50
C ALA A 10 -7.90 -19.46 -21.38
N GLN A 11 -8.61 -19.38 -20.26
CA GLN A 11 -8.16 -18.78 -19.00
C GLN A 11 -6.69 -19.04 -18.72
N GLU A 12 -5.92 -17.96 -18.72
CA GLU A 12 -4.55 -17.92 -18.27
C GLU A 12 -4.53 -18.29 -16.78
N LYS A 13 -4.14 -19.54 -16.50
CA LYS A 13 -4.00 -20.07 -15.14
C LYS A 13 -3.13 -19.10 -14.35
N ALA A 14 -3.69 -18.54 -13.27
CA ALA A 14 -3.05 -17.55 -12.41
C ALA A 14 -1.66 -18.00 -11.99
N ARG A 15 -0.63 -17.48 -12.66
CA ARG A 15 0.74 -17.52 -12.18
C ARG A 15 0.75 -16.80 -10.83
N PRO A 16 1.47 -17.29 -9.80
CA PRO A 16 1.65 -16.51 -8.59
C PRO A 16 2.24 -15.15 -9.00
N MET A 17 1.44 -14.09 -8.91
CA MET A 17 1.86 -12.76 -9.33
C MET A 17 2.93 -12.28 -8.37
N ARG A 18 4.15 -12.22 -8.87
CA ARG A 18 5.28 -11.61 -8.16
C ARG A 18 5.29 -10.14 -8.52
N VAL A 19 5.32 -9.29 -7.50
CA VAL A 19 5.54 -7.85 -7.66
C VAL A 19 7.00 -7.52 -7.37
N GLU A 20 7.51 -6.50 -8.04
CA GLU A 20 8.80 -5.89 -7.73
C GLU A 20 8.60 -4.71 -6.79
N ILE A 21 9.27 -4.69 -5.64
CA ILE A 21 9.21 -3.55 -4.72
C ILE A 21 10.39 -2.62 -4.99
N ARG A 22 10.09 -1.34 -5.19
CA ARG A 22 11.08 -0.27 -5.30
C ARG A 22 10.71 0.95 -4.46
N GLY A 23 11.65 1.88 -4.33
CA GLY A 23 11.38 3.19 -3.74
C GLY A 23 10.34 3.95 -4.58
N PHE A 24 9.49 4.71 -3.88
CA PHE A 24 8.58 5.65 -4.50
C PHE A 24 9.34 6.76 -5.24
N GLU A 25 8.82 7.16 -6.39
CA GLU A 25 9.32 8.25 -7.22
C GLU A 25 8.19 9.24 -7.56
N PRO A 26 8.50 10.50 -7.91
CA PRO A 26 7.47 11.50 -8.26
C PRO A 26 6.57 11.13 -9.45
N LYS A 27 6.95 10.14 -10.26
CA LYS A 27 6.10 9.60 -11.34
C LYS A 27 4.97 8.71 -10.83
N ASP A 28 5.04 8.25 -9.58
CA ASP A 28 4.08 7.31 -9.00
C ASP A 28 2.88 8.01 -8.33
N TYR A 29 2.95 9.33 -8.10
CA TYR A 29 1.85 10.11 -7.50
C TYR A 29 0.48 9.83 -8.13
N PRO A 30 0.31 9.89 -9.48
CA PRO A 30 -0.98 9.59 -10.10
C PRO A 30 -1.55 8.24 -9.64
N ARG A 31 -0.68 7.21 -9.61
CA ARG A 31 -1.12 5.84 -9.36
C ARG A 31 -1.40 5.57 -7.89
N ILE A 32 -0.62 6.13 -6.96
CA ILE A 32 -0.90 5.98 -5.53
C ILE A 32 -2.18 6.72 -5.12
N VAL A 33 -2.45 7.89 -5.72
CA VAL A 33 -3.67 8.66 -5.49
C VAL A 33 -4.88 7.90 -6.02
N GLU A 34 -4.77 7.33 -7.22
CA GLU A 34 -5.84 6.49 -7.78
C GLU A 34 -6.15 5.29 -6.87
N ILE A 35 -5.13 4.55 -6.41
CA ILE A 35 -5.30 3.42 -5.48
C ILE A 35 -6.00 3.85 -4.19
N SER A 36 -5.56 4.96 -3.59
CA SER A 36 -6.16 5.49 -2.36
C SER A 36 -7.63 5.87 -2.57
N ASN A 37 -7.93 6.57 -3.67
CA ASN A 37 -9.29 7.00 -4.02
C ASN A 37 -10.22 5.80 -4.29
N LEU A 38 -9.72 4.73 -4.91
CA LEU A 38 -10.46 3.48 -5.10
C LEU A 38 -10.75 2.77 -3.77
N LEU A 39 -9.87 2.93 -2.78
CA LEU A 39 -10.03 2.30 -1.47
C LEU A 39 -10.93 3.11 -0.53
N TYR A 40 -10.86 4.44 -0.56
CA TYR A 40 -11.42 5.32 0.49
C TYR A 40 -12.42 6.36 0.00
N ALA A 41 -13.21 6.05 -1.03
CA ALA A 41 -14.30 6.91 -1.49
C ALA A 41 -15.27 7.30 -0.36
N PRO A 42 -15.74 8.56 -0.28
CA PRO A 42 -15.53 9.66 -1.24
C PRO A 42 -14.32 10.56 -0.93
N HIS A 43 -13.37 10.15 -0.08
CA HIS A 43 -12.17 10.96 0.18
C HIS A 43 -11.32 11.00 -1.09
N ARG A 44 -11.43 12.10 -1.84
CA ARG A 44 -10.66 12.35 -3.06
C ARG A 44 -9.39 13.05 -2.65
N TRP A 45 -8.30 12.30 -2.58
CA TRP A 45 -6.98 12.90 -2.66
C TRP A 45 -6.72 13.31 -4.11
N THR A 46 -6.03 14.43 -4.29
CA THR A 46 -5.46 14.85 -5.56
C THR A 46 -3.94 14.64 -5.57
N GLU A 47 -3.35 14.59 -6.76
CA GLU A 47 -1.88 14.56 -6.88
C GLU A 47 -1.22 15.79 -6.27
N ASP A 48 -1.85 16.96 -6.43
CA ASP A 48 -1.33 18.22 -5.90
C ASP A 48 -1.34 18.23 -4.38
N GLU A 49 -2.41 17.75 -3.73
CA GLU A 49 -2.46 17.57 -2.29
C GLU A 49 -1.39 16.58 -1.80
N ALA A 50 -1.26 15.43 -2.47
CA ALA A 50 -0.25 14.43 -2.10
C ALA A 50 1.18 14.99 -2.21
N ARG A 51 1.48 15.75 -3.28
CA ARG A 51 2.77 16.41 -3.46
C ARG A 51 3.00 17.49 -2.41
N TYR A 52 1.97 18.31 -2.15
CA TYR A 52 2.04 19.39 -1.18
C TYR A 52 2.33 18.85 0.22
N GLU A 53 1.63 17.80 0.66
CA GLU A 53 1.86 17.16 1.95
C GLU A 53 3.30 16.60 2.07
N ASP A 54 3.78 15.89 1.05
CA ASP A 54 5.15 15.35 1.03
C ASP A 54 6.22 16.47 1.03
N GLU A 55 5.98 17.60 0.35
CA GLU A 55 6.88 18.76 0.32
C GLU A 55 6.92 19.52 1.67
N HIS A 56 5.79 19.58 2.37
CA HIS A 56 5.65 20.28 3.64
C HIS A 56 5.92 19.37 4.86
N PHE A 57 6.14 18.07 4.64
CA PHE A 57 6.52 17.15 5.69
C PHE A 57 7.87 17.54 6.30
N ASP A 58 7.90 17.73 7.62
CA ASP A 58 9.12 18.15 8.32
C ASP A 58 10.20 17.08 8.21
N LYS A 59 11.27 17.41 7.48
CA LYS A 59 12.39 16.51 7.15
C LYS A 59 13.16 15.99 8.37
N LYS A 60 12.93 16.52 9.57
CA LYS A 60 13.48 15.96 10.81
C LYS A 60 12.84 14.62 11.19
N TYR A 61 11.64 14.35 10.69
CA TYR A 61 10.93 13.10 10.92
C TYR A 61 11.26 12.09 9.82
N PHE A 62 11.36 10.82 10.21
CA PHE A 62 11.49 9.75 9.23
C PHE A 62 10.22 9.69 8.38
N PHE A 63 10.41 9.59 7.08
CA PHE A 63 9.37 9.34 6.10
C PHE A 63 9.96 8.58 4.91
N ARG A 64 9.33 7.47 4.53
CA ARG A 64 9.72 6.71 3.35
C ARG A 64 8.54 5.93 2.78
N ARG A 65 8.47 5.89 1.45
CA ARG A 65 7.43 5.18 0.69
C ARG A 65 8.05 4.20 -0.29
N TRP A 66 7.36 3.08 -0.48
CA TRP A 66 7.64 2.05 -1.49
C TRP A 66 6.40 1.78 -2.31
N VAL A 67 6.65 1.33 -3.53
CA VAL A 67 5.61 0.86 -4.45
C VAL A 67 5.90 -0.58 -4.85
N ALA A 68 4.83 -1.36 -5.03
CA ALA A 68 4.90 -2.66 -5.66
C ALA A 68 4.45 -2.51 -7.11
N GLU A 69 5.31 -2.95 -8.02
CA GLU A 69 5.11 -2.85 -9.46
C GLU A 69 4.88 -4.23 -10.06
N ASP A 70 3.94 -4.34 -10.99
CA ASP A 70 3.79 -5.55 -11.81
C ASP A 70 4.95 -5.63 -12.81
N PRO A 71 5.77 -6.70 -12.80
CA PRO A 71 6.92 -6.80 -13.69
C PRO A 71 6.55 -6.81 -15.17
N ALA A 72 5.32 -7.26 -15.51
CA ALA A 72 4.86 -7.34 -16.89
C ALA A 72 4.39 -5.99 -17.44
N SER A 73 3.48 -5.31 -16.74
CA SER A 73 2.93 -4.01 -17.20
C SER A 73 3.75 -2.79 -16.76
N ARG A 74 4.68 -2.97 -15.79
CA ARG A 74 5.38 -1.87 -15.10
C ARG A 74 4.43 -0.93 -14.34
N GLU A 75 3.22 -1.39 -14.06
CA GLU A 75 2.19 -0.63 -13.37
C GLU A 75 2.35 -0.78 -11.85
N VAL A 76 2.23 0.33 -11.11
CA VAL A 76 2.16 0.28 -9.65
C VAL A 76 0.79 -0.26 -9.21
N VAL A 77 0.81 -1.32 -8.40
CA VAL A 77 -0.40 -2.06 -7.96
C VAL A 77 -0.60 -2.03 -6.45
N ALA A 78 0.39 -1.56 -5.70
CA ALA A 78 0.32 -1.33 -4.27
C ALA A 78 1.32 -0.25 -3.83
N ALA A 79 1.01 0.40 -2.72
CA ALA A 79 1.87 1.37 -2.07
C ALA A 79 1.94 1.08 -0.57
N GLY A 80 3.06 1.42 0.04
CA GLY A 80 3.24 1.35 1.47
C GLY A 80 4.17 2.44 1.96
N GLU A 81 3.85 3.04 3.10
CA GLU A 81 4.62 4.12 3.68
C GLU A 81 4.87 3.91 5.16
N LEU A 82 5.97 4.49 5.62
CA LEU A 82 6.38 4.54 7.01
C LEU A 82 6.78 5.96 7.36
N ASN A 83 6.24 6.45 8.48
CA ASN A 83 6.60 7.77 8.97
C ASN A 83 6.56 7.82 10.49
N HIS A 84 7.32 8.74 11.10
CA HIS A 84 7.03 9.10 12.49
C HIS A 84 5.68 9.80 12.58
N MET A 85 5.01 9.69 13.72
CA MET A 85 3.78 10.43 14.01
C MET A 85 4.14 11.79 14.61
N PRO A 86 4.05 12.92 13.88
CA PRO A 86 4.53 14.22 14.39
C PRO A 86 3.81 14.67 15.68
N TRP A 87 2.53 14.35 15.80
CA TRP A 87 1.70 14.67 16.97
C TRP A 87 2.01 13.82 18.22
N SER A 88 2.81 12.76 18.08
CA SER A 88 3.20 11.87 19.18
C SER A 88 4.61 11.32 18.94
N TYR A 89 5.52 12.23 18.61
CA TYR A 89 6.85 11.86 18.16
C TYR A 89 7.59 11.01 19.20
N HIS A 90 8.17 9.92 18.72
CA HIS A 90 9.15 9.11 19.42
C HIS A 90 10.01 8.42 18.35
N PRO A 91 11.35 8.43 18.47
CA PRO A 91 12.24 7.96 17.39
C PRO A 91 12.01 6.51 16.98
N GLN A 92 11.46 5.69 17.89
CA GLN A 92 11.16 4.27 17.68
C GLN A 92 9.65 3.96 17.51
N LYS A 93 8.77 4.96 17.35
CA LYS A 93 7.34 4.75 17.13
C LYS A 93 6.94 5.26 15.76
N PHE A 94 6.29 4.40 14.99
CA PHE A 94 6.00 4.68 13.58
C PHE A 94 4.52 4.51 13.29
N TRP A 95 4.07 5.25 12.29
CA TRP A 95 2.88 4.99 11.52
C TRP A 95 3.24 4.16 10.29
N MET A 96 2.35 3.25 9.90
CA MET A 96 2.44 2.45 8.71
C MET A 96 1.10 2.49 7.97
N ASP A 97 1.15 2.87 6.70
CA ASP A 97 0.03 2.73 5.77
C ASP A 97 0.39 1.71 4.68
N LEU A 98 -0.57 0.88 4.30
CA LEU A 98 -0.39 -0.15 3.27
C LEU A 98 -1.67 -0.29 2.47
N GLN A 99 -1.55 -0.06 1.17
CA GLN A 99 -2.66 -0.04 0.23
C GLN A 99 -2.36 -0.95 -0.95
N VAL A 100 -3.30 -1.82 -1.28
CA VAL A 100 -3.24 -2.69 -2.44
C VAL A 100 -4.45 -2.39 -3.31
N HIS A 101 -4.21 -2.13 -4.60
CA HIS A 101 -5.27 -1.87 -5.57
C HIS A 101 -6.35 -2.96 -5.48
N PRO A 102 -7.66 -2.63 -5.43
CA PRO A 102 -8.73 -3.60 -5.21
C PRO A 102 -8.68 -4.82 -6.14
N GLY A 103 -8.43 -4.60 -7.45
CA GLY A 103 -8.29 -5.68 -8.44
C GLY A 103 -7.08 -6.60 -8.24
N TRP A 104 -6.11 -6.21 -7.41
CA TRP A 104 -4.85 -6.92 -7.15
C TRP A 104 -4.80 -7.53 -5.74
N GLN A 105 -5.85 -7.34 -4.94
CA GLN A 105 -5.94 -7.93 -3.59
C GLN A 105 -6.05 -9.46 -3.63
N ARG A 106 -5.79 -10.10 -2.49
CA ARG A 106 -5.86 -11.56 -2.30
C ARG A 106 -4.89 -12.38 -3.17
N ARG A 107 -3.84 -11.74 -3.69
CA ARG A 107 -2.77 -12.37 -4.49
C ARG A 107 -1.41 -12.45 -3.77
N GLY A 108 -1.38 -12.19 -2.46
CA GLY A 108 -0.15 -12.18 -1.66
C GLY A 108 0.61 -10.85 -1.64
N ILE A 109 0.25 -9.88 -2.49
CA ILE A 109 0.93 -8.56 -2.60
C ILE A 109 0.96 -7.81 -1.27
N GLY A 110 -0.14 -7.80 -0.52
CA GLY A 110 -0.18 -7.16 0.80
C GLY A 110 0.78 -7.80 1.81
N GLN A 111 0.99 -9.12 1.74
CA GLN A 111 2.00 -9.79 2.56
C GLN A 111 3.41 -9.36 2.13
N THR A 112 3.70 -9.37 0.83
CA THR A 112 4.99 -8.97 0.28
C THR A 112 5.36 -7.53 0.66
N MET A 113 4.40 -6.61 0.59
CA MET A 113 4.58 -5.23 1.05
C MET A 113 4.79 -5.15 2.57
N TYR A 114 3.97 -5.86 3.35
CA TYR A 114 4.11 -5.88 4.81
C TYR A 114 5.49 -6.37 5.26
N ASP A 115 6.02 -7.41 4.62
CA ASP A 115 7.35 -7.94 4.94
C ASP A 115 8.44 -6.91 4.67
N LYS A 116 8.34 -6.17 3.56
CA LYS A 116 9.26 -5.07 3.27
C LYS A 116 9.21 -3.96 4.31
N LEU A 117 8.01 -3.49 4.66
CA LEU A 117 7.84 -2.42 5.65
C LEU A 117 8.31 -2.88 7.04
N SER A 118 8.02 -4.13 7.40
CA SER A 118 8.47 -4.74 8.66
C SER A 118 9.99 -4.83 8.75
N ALA A 119 10.67 -5.21 7.66
CA ALA A 119 12.12 -5.24 7.61
C ALA A 119 12.74 -3.84 7.80
N GLU A 120 12.14 -2.81 7.21
CA GLU A 120 12.59 -1.43 7.46
C GLU A 120 12.38 -1.05 8.93
N LEU A 121 11.20 -1.29 9.50
CA LEU A 121 10.90 -0.98 10.89
C LEU A 121 11.86 -1.67 11.87
N GLN A 122 12.25 -2.91 11.57
CA GLN A 122 13.29 -3.61 12.32
C GLN A 122 14.65 -2.91 12.23
N SER A 123 15.07 -2.48 11.03
CA SER A 123 16.32 -1.72 10.88
C SER A 123 16.30 -0.36 11.59
N GLN A 124 15.10 0.20 11.82
CA GLN A 124 14.91 1.44 12.57
C GLN A 124 14.73 1.21 14.09
N ASN A 125 14.89 -0.03 14.58
CA ASN A 125 14.66 -0.42 15.97
C ASN A 125 13.27 0.00 16.49
N ALA A 126 12.23 -0.14 15.67
CA ALA A 126 10.87 0.23 16.04
C ALA A 126 10.35 -0.62 17.21
N ILE A 127 9.72 0.04 18.19
CA ILE A 127 9.09 -0.60 19.36
C ILE A 127 7.56 -0.57 19.31
N VAL A 128 6.99 0.37 18.53
CA VAL A 128 5.54 0.47 18.30
C VAL A 128 5.29 0.84 16.86
N ILE A 129 4.35 0.13 16.25
CA ILE A 129 3.81 0.45 14.92
C ILE A 129 2.32 0.68 15.10
N ARG A 130 1.82 1.78 14.54
CA ARG A 130 0.38 2.06 14.41
C ARG A 130 -0.01 2.06 12.95
N THR A 131 -1.24 1.66 12.68
CA THR A 131 -1.84 1.68 11.35
C THR A 131 -3.33 1.97 11.52
N SER A 132 -3.99 2.35 10.43
CA SER A 132 -5.44 2.45 10.38
C SER A 132 -6.00 1.47 9.36
N ALA A 133 -7.17 0.94 9.66
CA ALA A 133 -8.00 0.26 8.69
C ALA A 133 -9.42 0.77 8.86
N GLN A 134 -10.09 1.08 7.75
CA GLN A 134 -11.50 1.45 7.80
C GLN A 134 -12.32 0.26 8.33
N GLU A 135 -13.17 0.50 9.32
CA GLU A 135 -13.92 -0.57 10.01
C GLU A 135 -14.78 -1.41 9.04
N SER A 136 -15.39 -0.75 8.04
CA SER A 136 -16.19 -1.41 7.00
C SER A 136 -15.39 -2.38 6.13
N LYS A 137 -14.05 -2.28 6.13
CA LYS A 137 -13.14 -3.22 5.45
C LYS A 137 -12.78 -4.36 6.39
N THR A 138 -13.75 -5.21 6.71
CA THR A 138 -13.61 -6.34 7.66
C THR A 138 -12.44 -7.27 7.34
N ASP A 139 -12.13 -7.47 6.06
CA ASP A 139 -10.99 -8.28 5.63
C ASP A 139 -9.64 -7.65 6.02
N SER A 140 -9.51 -6.33 5.87
CA SER A 140 -8.32 -5.57 6.30
C SER A 140 -8.17 -5.60 7.82
N VAL A 141 -9.26 -5.41 8.56
CA VAL A 141 -9.28 -5.49 10.03
C VAL A 141 -8.82 -6.87 10.51
N ARG A 142 -9.41 -7.94 9.98
CA ARG A 142 -9.00 -9.31 10.32
C ARG A 142 -7.55 -9.58 9.91
N TRP A 143 -7.08 -8.99 8.82
CA TRP A 143 -5.72 -9.16 8.33
C TRP A 143 -4.68 -8.50 9.25
N ILE A 144 -4.95 -7.29 9.77
CA ILE A 144 -4.05 -6.65 10.76
C ILE A 144 -4.12 -7.37 12.12
N GLN A 145 -5.30 -7.80 12.57
CA GLN A 145 -5.46 -8.52 13.85
C GLN A 145 -4.68 -9.84 13.88
N ARG A 146 -4.69 -10.60 12.78
CA ARG A 146 -3.87 -11.82 12.65
C ARG A 146 -2.37 -11.58 12.74
N ARG A 147 -1.91 -10.32 12.60
CA ARG A 147 -0.51 -9.91 12.73
C ARG A 147 -0.18 -9.30 14.09
N GLY A 148 -1.08 -9.46 15.07
CA GLY A 148 -0.87 -9.00 16.44
C GLY A 148 -1.22 -7.53 16.68
N PHE A 149 -1.80 -6.84 15.69
CA PHE A 149 -2.33 -5.49 15.92
C PHE A 149 -3.57 -5.57 16.80
N VAL A 150 -3.58 -4.73 17.83
CA VAL A 150 -4.72 -4.56 18.74
C VAL A 150 -5.36 -3.20 18.50
N GLU A 151 -6.68 -3.18 18.51
CA GLU A 151 -7.44 -1.94 18.37
C GLU A 151 -7.16 -1.02 19.56
N LYS A 152 -6.83 0.25 19.29
CA LYS A 152 -6.54 1.27 20.32
C LYS A 152 -7.50 2.45 20.30
N MET A 153 -8.16 2.69 19.16
CA MET A 153 -9.07 3.80 18.94
C MET A 153 -10.02 3.42 17.80
N ARG A 154 -11.29 3.83 17.92
CA ARG A 154 -12.32 3.66 16.90
C ARG A 154 -12.87 5.04 16.56
N ASN A 155 -12.91 5.36 15.27
CA ASN A 155 -13.43 6.62 14.72
C ASN A 155 -14.69 6.37 13.91
#